data_AF-A0A0R1FD05-F1
#
_entry.id   AF-A0A0R1FD05-F1
#
_cell.length_a   1.000
_cell.length_b   1.000
_cell.length_c   1.000
_cell.angle_alpha   90.00
_cell.angle_beta   90.00
_cell.angle_gamma   90.00
#
_symmetry.space_group_name_H-M   'P 1'
#
loop_
_entity.id
_entity.type
_entity.pdbx_description
1 polymer ?
#
loop_
_entity_poly.entity_id
_entity_poly.type
_entity_poly.pdbx_seq_one_letter_code
_entity_poly.pdbx_strand_id
1 'polypeptide(L)' 'MANIGGLVLNLEALLLKTLLWNAQLLVALFFIAGFVSFYLENWGHAFRDKTLSHSRQLMYRVLLIVQAVFF' A
#
# COMPACT_ATOMS: atom_id res chain seq x y z
N MET A 1 -40.42 -14.74 -23.63
CA MET A 1 -40.36 -14.37 -22.19
C MET A 1 -38.92 -14.05 -21.84
N ALA A 2 -38.63 -12.85 -21.32
CA ALA A 2 -37.28 -12.51 -20.88
C ALA A 2 -36.93 -13.33 -19.62
N ASN A 3 -35.71 -13.88 -19.55
CA ASN A 3 -35.22 -14.60 -18.37
C ASN A 3 -34.77 -13.60 -17.29
N ILE A 4 -35.75 -13.10 -16.54
CA ILE A 4 -35.54 -12.08 -15.50
C ILE A 4 -34.67 -12.62 -14.35
N GLY A 5 -34.82 -13.91 -13.99
CA GLY A 5 -34.02 -14.53 -12.92
C GLY A 5 -32.53 -14.58 -13.25
N GLY A 6 -32.17 -14.92 -14.49
CA GLY A 6 -30.77 -14.88 -14.94
C GLY A 6 -30.17 -13.47 -14.93
N LEU A 7 -30.99 -12.45 -15.25
CA LEU A 7 -30.54 -11.04 -15.23
C LEU A 7 -30.20 -10.58 -13.80
N VAL A 8 -31.03 -10.94 -12.82
CA VAL A 8 -30.82 -10.57 -11.40
C VAL A 8 -29.54 -11.20 -10.85
N LEU A 9 -29.33 -12.50 -11.10
CA LEU A 9 -28.11 -13.20 -10.66
C LEU A 9 -26.83 -12.60 -11.25
N ASN A 10 -26.86 -12.21 -12.52
CA ASN A 10 -25.72 -11.55 -13.17
C ASN A 10 -25.43 -10.16 -12.59
N LEU A 11 -26.48 -9.42 -12.21
CA LEU A 11 -26.34 -8.10 -11.61
C LEU A 11 -25.76 -8.18 -10.18
N GLU A 12 -26.22 -9.13 -9.38
CA GLU A 12 -25.66 -9.42 -8.05
C GLU A 12 -24.19 -9.83 -8.14
N ALA A 13 -23.85 -10.71 -9.08
CA ALA A 13 -22.47 -11.13 -9.31
C ALA A 13 -21.56 -9.97 -9.72
N LEU A 14 -22.06 -9.06 -10.57
CA LEU A 14 -21.32 -7.87 -11.00
C LEU A 14 -21.09 -6.89 -9.83
N LEU A 15 -22.11 -6.67 -9.00
CA LEU A 15 -22.02 -5.84 -7.80
C LEU A 15 -20.99 -6.40 -6.82
N LEU A 16 -21.05 -7.69 -6.51
CA LEU A 16 -20.10 -8.35 -5.61
C LEU A 16 -18.66 -8.27 -6.13
N LYS A 17 -18.45 -8.48 -7.44
CA LYS A 17 -17.14 -8.36 -8.08
C LYS A 17 -16.59 -6.93 -7.98
N THR A 18 -17.46 -5.93 -8.18
CA THR A 18 -17.08 -4.51 -8.13
C THR A 18 -16.73 -4.10 -6.71
N LEU A 19 -17.51 -4.54 -5.72
CA LEU A 19 -17.24 -4.30 -4.29
C LEU A 19 -15.90 -4.92 -3.86
N LEU A 20 -15.61 -6.16 -4.27
CA LEU A 20 -14.35 -6.82 -3.96
C LEU A 20 -13.16 -6.07 -4.57
N TRP A 21 -13.28 -5.63 -5.82
CA TRP A 21 -12.23 -4.88 -6.49
C TRP A 21 -11.97 -3.53 -5.84
N ASN A 22 -13.04 -2.82 -5.44
CA ASN A 22 -12.93 -1.55 -4.71
C ASN A 22 -12.28 -1.75 -3.33
N ALA A 23 -12.61 -2.82 -2.61
CA ALA A 23 -11.98 -3.14 -1.34
C ALA A 23 -10.47 -3.42 -1.53
N GLN A 24 -10.09 -4.17 -2.56
CA GLN A 24 -8.69 -4.44 -2.90
C GLN A 24 -7.93 -3.15 -3.22
N LEU A 25 -8.52 -2.26 -4.03
CA LEU A 25 -7.94 -0.95 -4.31
C LEU A 25 -7.74 -0.13 -3.04
N LEU A 26 -8.75 -0.09 -2.17
CA LEU A 26 -8.67 0.69 -0.93
C LEU A 26 -7.54 0.17 -0.04
N VAL A 27 -7.43 -1.14 0.12
CA VAL A 27 -6.33 -1.78 0.87
C VAL A 27 -4.98 -1.43 0.24
N ALA A 28 -4.85 -1.53 -1.09
CA ALA A 28 -3.62 -1.20 -1.79
C ALA A 28 -3.22 0.28 -1.57
N LEU A 29 -4.17 1.21 -1.63
CA LEU A 29 -3.93 2.63 -1.37
C LEU A 29 -3.42 2.88 0.05
N PHE A 30 -4.04 2.27 1.06
CA PHE A 30 -3.56 2.39 2.44
C PHE A 30 -2.17 1.79 2.63
N PHE A 31 -1.89 0.66 1.99
CA PHE A 31 -0.59 0.00 2.06
C PHE A 31 0.51 0.87 1.43
N ILE A 32 0.26 1.42 0.24
CA ILE A 32 1.18 2.33 -0.45
C ILE A 32 1.37 3.63 0.34
N ALA A 33 0.29 4.23 0.85
CA ALA A 33 0.39 5.47 1.63
C ALA A 33 1.23 5.26 2.89
N GLY A 34 0.97 4.17 3.65
CA GLY A 34 1.76 3.81 4.82
C GLY A 34 3.23 3.55 4.49
N PHE A 35 3.49 2.83 3.40
CA PHE A 35 4.85 2.60 2.90
C PHE A 35 5.59 3.90 2.58
N VAL A 36 4.96 4.81 1.83
CA VAL A 36 5.56 6.09 1.43
C VAL A 36 5.86 6.95 2.65
N SER A 37 4.92 7.04 3.60
CA SER A 37 5.14 7.78 4.85
C SER A 37 6.33 7.23 5.63
N PHE A 38 6.37 5.91 5.85
CA PHE A 38 7.47 5.26 6.57
C PHE A 38 8.81 5.40 5.84
N TYR A 39 8.83 5.25 4.51
CA TYR A 39 10.04 5.44 3.70
C TYR A 39 10.58 6.87 3.82
N LEU A 40 9.72 7.89 3.69
CA LEU A 40 10.12 9.29 3.75
C LEU A 40 10.65 9.70 5.14
N GLU A 41 10.05 9.17 6.20
CA GLU A 41 10.53 9.38 7.57
C GLU A 41 11.95 8.82 7.76
N ASN A 42 12.17 7.56 7.38
CA ASN A 42 13.49 6.93 7.46
C ASN A 42 14.52 7.62 6.55
N TRP A 43 14.11 8.10 5.37
CA TRP A 43 14.94 8.91 4.50
C TRP A 43 15.40 10.21 5.18
N GLY A 44 14.49 10.86 5.89
CA GLY A 44 14.79 12.02 6.72
C GLY A 44 15.89 11.74 7.73
N HIS A 45 15.75 10.66 8.50
CA HIS A 45 16.76 10.26 9.50
C HIS A 45 18.09 9.81 8.89
N ALA A 46 18.07 9.14 7.74
CA ALA A 46 19.27 8.62 7.07
C ALA A 46 20.16 9.71 6.45
N PHE A 47 19.55 10.79 5.95
CA PHE A 47 20.23 11.75 5.07
C PHE A 47 20.03 13.22 5.42
N ARG A 48 18.92 13.61 6.07
CA ARG A 48 18.63 15.01 6.39
C ARG A 48 18.96 15.38 7.84
N ASP A 49 18.78 14.46 8.77
CA ASP A 49 18.96 14.73 10.19
C ASP A 49 20.45 14.72 10.60
N LYS A 50 21.00 15.92 10.82
CA LYS A 50 22.39 16.11 11.24
C LYS A 50 22.61 15.93 12.75
N THR A 51 21.53 15.74 13.52
CA THR A 51 21.62 15.57 14.98
C THR A 51 21.88 14.11 15.38
N LEU A 52 21.58 13.16 14.48
CA LEU A 52 21.81 11.75 14.69
C LEU A 52 23.29 11.38 14.52
N SER A 53 23.74 10.40 15.30
CA SER A 53 25.07 9.82 15.15
C SER A 53 25.21 9.13 13.79
N HIS A 54 26.43 9.06 13.27
CA HIS A 54 26.73 8.36 12.02
C HIS A 54 26.28 6.90 12.02
N SER A 55 26.43 6.19 13.15
CA SER A 55 25.97 4.81 13.28
C SER A 55 24.45 4.67 13.11
N ARG A 56 23.67 5.59 13.69
CA ARG A 56 22.21 5.60 13.55
C ARG A 56 21.79 5.95 12.13
N GLN A 57 22.41 6.96 11.51
CA GLN A 57 22.17 7.28 10.11
C GLN A 57 22.45 6.08 9.19
N LEU A 58 23.53 5.34 9.44
CA LEU A 58 23.86 4.13 8.68
C LEU A 58 22.80 3.04 8.87
N MET A 59 22.29 2.85 10.09
CA MET A 59 21.20 1.91 10.36
C MET A 59 19.93 2.26 9.57
N TYR A 60 19.56 3.54 9.51
CA TYR A 60 18.43 4.00 8.68
C TYR A 60 18.67 3.76 7.18
N ARG A 61 19.91 3.92 6.69
CA ARG A 61 20.25 3.57 5.30
C ARG A 61 20.09 2.08 5.02
N VAL A 62 20.52 1.22 5.94
CA VAL A 62 20.32 -0.23 5.81
C VAL A 62 18.83 -0.58 5.83
N LEU A 63 18.05 0.03 6.72
CA LEU A 63 16.59 -0.14 6.76
C LEU A 63 15.94 0.24 5.43
N LEU A 64 16.35 1.36 4.81
CA LEU A 64 15.85 1.78 3.51
C LEU A 64 16.21 0.79 2.38
N ILE A 65 17.42 0.22 2.41
CA ILE A 65 17.83 -0.82 1.44
C ILE A 65 16.99 -2.08 1.62
N VAL A 66 16.82 -2.55 2.85
CA VAL A 66 15.97 -3.71 3.16
C VAL A 66 14.55 -3.44 2.68
N GLN A 67 14.00 -2.28 3.01
CA GLN A 67 12.65 -1.89 2.59
C GLN A 67 12.50 -1.86 1.06
N ALA A 68 13.49 -1.41 0.30
CA ALA A 68 13.45 -1.40 -1.16
C ALA A 68 13.60 -2.79 -1.80
N VAL A 69 14.13 -3.79 -1.07
CA VAL A 69 14.27 -5.17 -1.57
C VAL A 69 13.02 -6.01 -1.29
N PHE A 70 12.38 -5.77 -0.15
CA PHE A 70 11.25 -6.58 0.31
C PHE A 70 9.87 -6.02 -0.04
N PHE A 71 9.80 -4.87 -0.68
CA PHE A 71 8.56 -4.17 -1.03
C PHE A 71 8.57 -3.75 -2.50
#